data_AF-A0A2G9HSX0-F1
#
_entry.id   AF-A0A2G9HSX0-F1
#
_cell.length_a   1.000
_cell.length_b   1.000
_cell.length_c   1.000
_cell.angle_alpha   90.00
_cell.angle_beta   90.00
_cell.angle_gamma   90.00
#
_symmetry.space_group_name_H-M   'P 1'
#
loop_
_entity.id
_entity.type
_entity.pdbx_description
1 polymer ?
#
loop_
_entity_poly.entity_id
_entity_poly.type
_entity_poly.pdbx_seq_one_letter_code
_entity_poly.pdbx_strand_id
1 'polypeptide(L)'
;MEVVTQLNCTIWDSILEQTKVAQEQGSDPFLWSIQVSSNLSSFGISLPSLELANHLVSHLCWENNVPIAWKFLEKALTLKIVPPFLVLGLLSTRVIPYRRSCPAAFRLYMELLKRHCFSLKENTNLPNYQKTMTMLDKVLHLSQKFSLQANEASDLLVLYIFSIAWQLVDATLDDEGLLQLTEHEPKWPVKPQDDMDVDVHNIYEEKKEYRERLQIINTVMAIELIGQFLQNKVTSRILYLARENMCTHWESFIQRMQLLVENSSALRNSKSITPEVLTQLISDTHKIKSQNFQASLLKDLMVRSTPSWICELDVELLRRLCTGLRRWNEEELALALLGVGGVGTMGSAAEMVIETSF
;
A
#
# COMPACT_ATOMS: atom_id res chain seq x y z
N MET A 1 6.75 -32.09 -18.39
CA MET A 1 6.15 -30.75 -18.25
C MET A 1 4.67 -30.87 -17.87
N GLU A 2 3.88 -31.70 -18.56
CA GLU A 2 2.44 -31.93 -18.27
C GLU A 2 2.13 -32.52 -16.88
N VAL A 3 2.95 -33.45 -16.37
CA VAL A 3 2.73 -34.08 -15.05
C VAL A 3 2.93 -33.08 -13.89
N VAL A 4 3.86 -32.14 -14.01
CA VAL A 4 4.12 -31.09 -12.99
C VAL A 4 3.00 -30.05 -12.99
N THR A 5 2.45 -29.71 -14.16
CA THR A 5 1.28 -28.83 -14.28
C THR A 5 0.00 -29.48 -13.76
N GLN A 6 -0.19 -30.79 -13.97
CA GLN A 6 -1.34 -31.53 -13.40
C GLN A 6 -1.28 -31.62 -11.87
N LEU A 7 -0.10 -31.88 -11.30
CA LEU A 7 0.08 -31.96 -9.84
C LEU A 7 -0.12 -30.58 -9.16
N ASN A 8 0.25 -29.49 -9.83
CA ASN A 8 -0.01 -28.14 -9.31
C ASN A 8 -1.50 -27.77 -9.33
N CYS A 9 -2.26 -28.22 -10.33
CA CYS A 9 -3.70 -27.98 -10.41
C CYS A 9 -4.44 -28.65 -9.24
N THR A 10 -4.12 -29.91 -8.94
CA THR A 10 -4.80 -30.68 -7.89
C THR A 10 -4.57 -30.15 -6.48
N ILE A 11 -3.41 -29.53 -6.20
CA ILE A 11 -3.11 -28.94 -4.88
C ILE A 11 -4.00 -27.72 -4.63
N TRP A 12 -4.07 -26.79 -5.59
CA TRP A 12 -4.85 -25.57 -5.44
C TRP A 12 -6.36 -25.84 -5.50
N ASP A 13 -6.80 -26.79 -6.31
CA ASP A 13 -8.18 -27.26 -6.33
C ASP A 13 -8.58 -27.83 -4.96
N SER A 14 -7.71 -28.63 -4.34
CA SER A 14 -7.92 -29.19 -3.00
C SER A 14 -8.01 -28.10 -1.92
N ILE A 15 -7.11 -27.11 -1.95
CA ILE A 15 -7.12 -26.00 -0.98
C ILE A 15 -8.35 -25.11 -1.18
N LEU A 16 -8.74 -24.86 -2.42
CA LEU A 16 -9.92 -24.07 -2.76
C LEU A 16 -11.20 -24.79 -2.33
N GLU A 17 -11.28 -26.11 -2.55
CA GLU A 17 -12.41 -26.92 -2.09
C GLU A 17 -12.50 -26.94 -0.56
N GLN A 18 -11.36 -27.13 0.12
CA GLN A 18 -11.29 -27.01 1.57
C GLN A 18 -11.77 -25.64 2.06
N THR A 19 -11.41 -24.57 1.33
CA THR A 19 -11.81 -23.19 1.62
C THR A 19 -13.33 -23.02 1.47
N LYS A 20 -13.93 -23.57 0.42
CA LYS A 20 -15.38 -23.55 0.21
C LYS A 20 -16.12 -24.32 1.30
N VAL A 21 -15.69 -25.55 1.60
CA VAL A 21 -16.30 -26.39 2.64
C VAL A 21 -16.24 -25.71 4.00
N ALA A 22 -15.09 -25.12 4.36
CA ALA A 22 -14.94 -24.40 5.63
C ALA A 22 -15.87 -23.18 5.72
N GLN A 23 -16.05 -22.45 4.62
CA GLN A 23 -16.97 -21.32 4.52
C GLN A 23 -18.43 -21.76 4.70
N GLU A 24 -18.87 -22.80 4.00
CA GLU A 24 -20.23 -23.35 4.07
C GLU A 24 -20.57 -23.90 5.47
N GLN A 25 -19.60 -24.55 6.12
CA GLN A 25 -19.78 -25.12 7.46
C GLN A 25 -19.70 -24.06 8.57
N GLY A 26 -19.37 -22.81 8.26
CA GLY A 26 -19.18 -21.78 9.28
C GLY A 26 -17.99 -22.05 10.20
N SER A 27 -16.93 -22.68 9.67
CA SER A 27 -15.76 -23.08 10.46
C SER A 27 -15.09 -21.90 11.15
N ASP A 28 -14.52 -22.12 12.34
CA ASP A 28 -13.75 -21.08 13.02
C ASP A 28 -12.59 -20.58 12.13
N PRO A 29 -12.50 -19.27 11.82
CA PRO A 29 -11.51 -18.73 10.89
C PRO A 29 -10.05 -18.96 11.29
N PHE A 30 -9.78 -19.07 12.60
CA PHE A 30 -8.44 -19.35 13.09
C PHE A 30 -8.08 -20.82 12.86
N LEU A 31 -8.94 -21.77 13.25
CA LEU A 31 -8.74 -23.19 12.97
C LEU A 31 -8.65 -23.48 11.47
N TRP A 32 -9.48 -22.82 10.67
CA TRP A 32 -9.42 -22.89 9.21
C TRP A 32 -8.04 -22.46 8.68
N SER A 33 -7.49 -21.35 9.19
CA SER A 33 -6.15 -20.88 8.82
C SER A 33 -5.06 -21.90 9.18
N ILE A 34 -5.13 -22.51 10.36
CA ILE A 34 -4.19 -23.56 10.78
C ILE A 34 -4.29 -24.78 9.85
N GLN A 35 -5.50 -25.20 9.48
CA GLN A 35 -5.69 -26.35 8.59
C GLN A 35 -5.13 -26.07 7.19
N VAL A 36 -5.37 -24.88 6.62
CA VAL A 36 -4.79 -24.47 5.33
C VAL A 36 -3.26 -24.43 5.41
N SER A 37 -2.70 -23.86 6.47
CA SER A 37 -1.25 -23.83 6.71
C SER A 37 -0.65 -25.24 6.80
N SER A 38 -1.32 -26.15 7.52
CA SER A 38 -0.88 -27.55 7.66
C SER A 38 -0.94 -28.28 6.31
N ASN A 39 -1.99 -28.05 5.53
CA ASN A 39 -2.15 -28.67 4.21
C ASN A 39 -1.04 -28.20 3.25
N LEU A 40 -0.80 -26.89 3.18
CA LEU A 40 0.32 -26.31 2.41
C LEU A 40 1.67 -26.89 2.82
N SER A 41 1.91 -27.03 4.12
CA SER A 41 3.14 -27.61 4.66
C SER A 41 3.30 -29.08 4.26
N SER A 42 2.20 -29.86 4.20
CA SER A 42 2.22 -31.25 3.75
C SER A 42 2.59 -31.40 2.27
N PHE A 43 2.28 -30.38 1.46
CA PHE A 43 2.70 -30.28 0.06
C PHE A 43 4.09 -29.65 -0.11
N GLY A 44 4.78 -29.31 0.98
CA GLY A 44 6.11 -28.68 0.94
C GLY A 44 6.11 -27.22 0.46
N ILE A 45 4.95 -26.53 0.50
CA ILE A 45 4.83 -25.13 0.09
C ILE A 45 5.30 -24.23 1.23
N SER A 46 6.30 -23.38 0.96
CA SER A 46 6.81 -22.42 1.93
C SER A 46 5.82 -21.28 2.19
N LEU A 47 5.72 -20.85 3.45
CA LEU A 47 4.93 -19.69 3.85
C LEU A 47 5.84 -18.45 4.04
N PRO A 48 5.36 -17.23 3.72
CA PRO A 48 4.07 -16.93 3.12
C PRO A 48 3.99 -17.32 1.64
N SER A 49 2.83 -17.83 1.18
CA SER A 49 2.61 -18.27 -0.20
C SER A 49 1.99 -17.17 -1.07
N LEU A 50 2.67 -16.83 -2.18
CA LEU A 50 2.22 -15.82 -3.15
C LEU A 50 1.06 -16.36 -4.00
N GLU A 51 1.11 -17.64 -4.34
CA GLU A 51 0.08 -18.33 -5.11
C GLU A 51 -1.23 -18.38 -4.31
N LEU A 52 -1.17 -18.75 -3.02
CA LEU A 52 -2.35 -18.74 -2.16
C LEU A 52 -2.96 -17.34 -2.08
N ALA A 53 -2.15 -16.28 -1.99
CA ALA A 53 -2.66 -14.91 -1.96
C ALA A 53 -3.52 -14.58 -3.21
N ASN A 54 -3.07 -15.00 -4.41
CA ASN A 54 -3.83 -14.81 -5.64
C ASN A 54 -5.14 -15.61 -5.64
N HIS A 55 -5.11 -16.87 -5.21
CA HIS A 55 -6.31 -17.72 -5.15
C HIS A 55 -7.32 -17.19 -4.13
N LEU A 56 -6.87 -16.78 -2.94
CA LEU A 56 -7.75 -16.24 -1.91
C LEU A 56 -8.39 -14.92 -2.33
N VAL A 57 -7.63 -13.98 -2.89
CA VAL A 57 -8.22 -12.70 -3.34
C VAL A 57 -9.17 -12.94 -4.51
N SER A 58 -8.85 -13.85 -5.43
CA SER A 58 -9.75 -14.19 -6.54
C SER A 58 -11.03 -14.85 -6.05
N HIS A 59 -10.95 -15.71 -5.02
CA HIS A 59 -12.11 -16.36 -4.41
C HIS A 59 -12.98 -15.37 -3.62
N LEU A 60 -12.37 -14.49 -2.82
CA LEU A 60 -13.06 -13.56 -1.91
C LEU A 60 -13.83 -12.45 -2.63
N CYS A 61 -13.35 -12.02 -3.79
CA CYS A 61 -14.06 -11.03 -4.58
C CYS A 61 -15.36 -11.66 -5.14
N TRP A 62 -16.42 -10.85 -5.27
CA TRP A 62 -17.72 -11.25 -5.86
C TRP A 62 -18.62 -12.08 -4.94
N GLU A 63 -19.04 -13.27 -5.38
CA GLU A 63 -20.06 -14.12 -4.76
C GLU A 63 -19.67 -14.58 -3.34
N ASN A 64 -18.37 -14.64 -3.02
CA ASN A 64 -17.88 -15.02 -1.70
C ASN A 64 -17.49 -13.82 -0.82
N ASN A 65 -18.03 -12.64 -1.10
CA ASN A 65 -17.87 -11.46 -0.25
C ASN A 65 -18.70 -11.59 1.05
N VAL A 66 -18.39 -12.62 1.85
CA VAL A 66 -19.09 -12.97 3.09
C VAL A 66 -18.22 -12.69 4.32
N PRO A 67 -18.80 -12.29 5.47
CA PRO A 67 -18.02 -11.88 6.64
C PRO A 67 -17.02 -12.92 7.15
N ILE A 68 -17.34 -14.21 7.04
CA ILE A 68 -16.47 -15.29 7.50
C ILE A 68 -15.19 -15.41 6.67
N ALA A 69 -15.28 -15.14 5.36
CA ALA A 69 -14.16 -15.25 4.45
C ALA A 69 -13.15 -14.10 4.66
N TRP A 70 -13.64 -12.89 4.96
CA TRP A 70 -12.79 -11.77 5.40
C TRP A 70 -12.14 -12.01 6.76
N LYS A 71 -12.85 -12.62 7.71
CA LYS A 71 -12.25 -13.04 8.99
C LYS A 71 -11.15 -14.06 8.78
N PHE A 72 -11.34 -15.02 7.88
CA PHE A 72 -10.31 -15.97 7.50
C PHE A 72 -9.09 -15.28 6.87
N LEU A 73 -9.30 -14.37 5.92
CA LEU A 73 -8.20 -13.61 5.31
C LEU A 73 -7.40 -12.84 6.37
N GLU A 74 -8.08 -12.21 7.33
CA GLU A 74 -7.42 -11.50 8.43
C GLU A 74 -6.54 -12.43 9.27
N LYS A 75 -7.01 -13.65 9.56
CA LYS A 75 -6.21 -14.66 10.27
C LYS A 75 -5.05 -15.17 9.42
N ALA A 76 -5.24 -15.39 8.13
CA ALA A 76 -4.17 -15.77 7.21
C ALA A 76 -3.06 -14.71 7.12
N LEU A 77 -3.43 -13.43 7.12
CA LEU A 77 -2.49 -12.29 7.16
C LEU A 77 -1.75 -12.21 8.49
N THR A 78 -2.45 -12.40 9.60
CA THR A 78 -1.89 -12.34 10.96
C THR A 78 -0.89 -13.47 11.20
N LEU A 79 -1.22 -14.68 10.73
CA LEU A 79 -0.37 -15.87 10.82
C LEU A 79 0.73 -15.93 9.75
N LYS A 80 0.86 -14.89 8.90
CA LYS A 80 1.84 -14.81 7.80
C LYS A 80 1.78 -16.03 6.86
N ILE A 81 0.57 -16.57 6.63
CA ILE A 81 0.32 -17.65 5.66
C ILE A 81 0.40 -17.08 4.23
N VAL A 82 -0.02 -15.83 4.06
CA VAL A 82 0.05 -15.07 2.80
C VAL A 82 0.81 -13.75 3.00
N PRO A 83 1.51 -13.22 1.98
CA PRO A 83 2.27 -11.98 2.13
C PRO A 83 1.32 -10.78 2.24
N PRO A 84 1.35 -9.99 3.33
CA PRO A 84 0.36 -8.93 3.52
C PRO A 84 0.36 -7.85 2.44
N PHE A 85 1.53 -7.41 1.98
CA PHE A 85 1.60 -6.40 0.92
C PHE A 85 0.97 -6.89 -0.39
N LEU A 86 1.24 -8.14 -0.80
CA LEU A 86 0.66 -8.70 -2.02
C LEU A 86 -0.86 -8.80 -1.94
N VAL A 87 -1.41 -9.29 -0.82
CA VAL A 87 -2.86 -9.35 -0.62
C VAL A 87 -3.49 -7.96 -0.69
N LEU A 88 -2.89 -6.97 -0.02
CA LEU A 88 -3.40 -5.59 -0.02
C LEU A 88 -3.32 -4.94 -1.42
N GLY A 89 -2.27 -5.20 -2.19
CA GLY A 89 -2.16 -4.72 -3.57
C GLY A 89 -3.16 -5.40 -4.51
N LEU A 90 -3.35 -6.72 -4.40
CA LEU A 90 -4.37 -7.43 -5.16
C LEU A 90 -5.77 -6.91 -4.83
N LEU A 91 -6.10 -6.75 -3.55
CA LEU A 91 -7.38 -6.21 -3.12
C LEU A 91 -7.60 -4.77 -3.59
N SER A 92 -6.56 -3.92 -3.65
CA SER A 92 -6.73 -2.53 -4.09
C SER A 92 -7.28 -2.48 -5.53
N THR A 93 -6.76 -3.34 -6.43
CA THR A 93 -7.23 -3.42 -7.82
C THR A 93 -8.65 -3.95 -7.99
N ARG A 94 -9.17 -4.69 -7.00
CA ARG A 94 -10.48 -5.35 -7.05
C ARG A 94 -11.55 -4.64 -6.25
N VAL A 95 -11.18 -4.00 -5.15
CA VAL A 95 -12.12 -3.43 -4.18
C VAL A 95 -12.34 -1.95 -4.42
N ILE A 96 -11.28 -1.18 -4.71
CA ILE A 96 -11.38 0.28 -4.89
C ILE A 96 -12.30 0.67 -6.06
N PRO A 97 -12.22 0.03 -7.25
CA PRO A 97 -13.12 0.36 -8.36
C PRO A 97 -14.60 0.08 -8.05
N TYR A 98 -14.88 -0.91 -7.21
CA TYR A 98 -16.23 -1.37 -6.85
C TYR A 98 -16.69 -0.82 -5.50
N ARG A 99 -16.00 0.16 -4.90
CA ARG A 99 -16.28 0.63 -3.53
C ARG A 99 -17.68 1.21 -3.33
N ARG A 100 -18.33 1.71 -4.39
CA ARG A 100 -19.69 2.24 -4.34
C ARG A 100 -20.74 1.14 -4.39
N SER A 101 -20.57 0.15 -5.27
CA SER A 101 -21.47 -1.00 -5.36
C SER A 101 -21.29 -1.97 -4.19
N CYS A 102 -20.06 -2.10 -3.68
CA CYS A 102 -19.67 -3.00 -2.59
C CYS A 102 -19.00 -2.25 -1.41
N PRO A 103 -19.71 -1.33 -0.72
CA PRO A 103 -19.10 -0.49 0.32
C PRO A 103 -18.60 -1.28 1.54
N ALA A 104 -19.21 -2.42 1.86
CA ALA A 104 -18.73 -3.29 2.93
C ALA A 104 -17.33 -3.88 2.64
N ALA A 105 -17.06 -4.27 1.39
CA ALA A 105 -15.74 -4.78 0.99
C ALA A 105 -14.66 -3.69 1.11
N PHE A 106 -14.99 -2.45 0.68
CA PHE A 106 -14.07 -1.33 0.81
C PHE A 106 -13.77 -0.98 2.27
N ARG A 107 -14.79 -1.04 3.14
CA ARG A 107 -14.60 -0.89 4.59
C ARG A 107 -13.60 -1.91 5.14
N LEU A 108 -13.78 -3.18 4.79
CA LEU A 108 -12.92 -4.27 5.28
C LEU A 108 -11.49 -4.17 4.72
N TYR A 109 -11.34 -3.81 3.44
CA TYR A 109 -10.04 -3.52 2.85
C TYR A 109 -9.29 -2.41 3.61
N MET A 110 -9.96 -1.31 3.93
CA MET A 110 -9.37 -0.21 4.70
C MET A 110 -8.98 -0.62 6.13
N GLU A 111 -9.75 -1.50 6.78
CA GLU A 111 -9.37 -2.07 8.08
C GLU A 111 -8.12 -2.96 7.97
N LEU A 112 -7.98 -3.76 6.91
CA LEU A 112 -6.78 -4.56 6.65
C LEU A 112 -5.56 -3.68 6.35
N LEU A 113 -5.73 -2.61 5.56
CA LEU A 113 -4.68 -1.60 5.34
C LEU A 113 -4.19 -1.04 6.67
N LYS A 114 -5.12 -0.60 7.52
CA LYS A 114 -4.81 -0.02 8.83
C LYS A 114 -3.98 -0.97 9.71
N ARG A 115 -4.26 -2.27 9.65
CA ARG A 115 -3.58 -3.29 10.47
C ARG A 115 -2.23 -3.73 9.92
N HIS A 116 -2.09 -3.85 8.61
CA HIS A 116 -0.94 -4.54 8.02
C HIS A 116 -0.04 -3.66 7.17
N CYS A 117 -0.53 -2.54 6.63
CA CYS A 117 0.24 -1.71 5.71
C CYS A 117 1.38 -0.95 6.42
N PHE A 118 1.20 -0.59 7.70
CA PHE A 118 2.16 0.21 8.47
C PHE A 118 3.29 -0.61 9.13
N SER A 119 3.19 -1.94 9.18
CA SER A 119 4.20 -2.83 9.78
C SER A 119 5.33 -3.17 8.79
N LEU A 120 5.98 -2.13 8.21
CA LEU A 120 6.94 -2.30 7.10
C LEU A 120 8.07 -3.26 7.46
N LYS A 121 8.74 -3.07 8.60
CA LYS A 121 9.87 -3.91 9.05
C LYS A 121 9.52 -5.40 9.14
N GLU A 122 8.34 -5.71 9.67
CA GLU A 122 7.89 -7.11 9.76
C GLU A 122 7.66 -7.72 8.38
N ASN A 123 7.09 -6.95 7.46
CA ASN A 123 6.75 -7.42 6.12
C ASN A 123 7.98 -7.51 5.19
N THR A 124 8.95 -6.60 5.32
CA THR A 124 10.21 -6.65 4.54
C THR A 124 11.12 -7.81 4.96
N ASN A 125 11.00 -8.25 6.22
CA ASN A 125 11.77 -9.39 6.75
C ASN A 125 11.16 -10.76 6.40
N LEU A 126 10.00 -10.80 5.73
CA LEU A 126 9.36 -12.07 5.38
C LEU A 126 10.16 -12.82 4.29
N PRO A 127 10.11 -14.16 4.30
CA PRO A 127 10.61 -14.96 3.19
C PRO A 127 9.97 -14.53 1.86
N ASN A 128 10.71 -14.66 0.77
CA ASN A 128 10.25 -14.30 -0.58
C ASN A 128 9.84 -12.82 -0.74
N TYR A 129 10.33 -11.89 0.10
CA TYR A 129 10.04 -10.46 -0.02
C TYR A 129 10.34 -9.91 -1.43
N GLN A 130 11.50 -10.25 -2.01
CA GLN A 130 11.85 -9.84 -3.38
C GLN A 130 10.78 -10.28 -4.40
N LYS A 131 10.38 -11.55 -4.37
CA LYS A 131 9.35 -12.09 -5.27
C LYS A 131 7.99 -11.43 -5.04
N THR A 132 7.67 -11.13 -3.78
CA THR A 132 6.44 -10.42 -3.38
C THR A 132 6.39 -9.05 -4.03
N MET A 133 7.49 -8.29 -3.96
CA MET A 133 7.57 -6.96 -4.56
C MET A 133 7.52 -7.03 -6.09
N THR A 134 8.23 -7.97 -6.72
CA THR A 134 8.12 -8.18 -8.17
C THR A 134 6.70 -8.55 -8.60
N MET A 135 5.98 -9.35 -7.82
CA MET A 135 4.57 -9.66 -8.11
C MET A 135 3.67 -8.45 -7.94
N LEU A 136 3.91 -7.62 -6.91
CA LEU A 136 3.19 -6.36 -6.72
C LEU A 136 3.40 -5.40 -7.88
N ASP A 137 4.63 -5.28 -8.38
CA ASP A 137 4.90 -4.47 -9.56
C ASP A 137 4.08 -4.91 -10.76
N LYS A 138 3.97 -6.23 -10.99
CA LYS A 138 3.14 -6.78 -12.07
C LYS A 138 1.65 -6.50 -11.88
N VAL A 139 1.15 -6.62 -10.65
CA VAL A 139 -0.28 -6.43 -10.32
C VAL A 139 -0.69 -4.95 -10.43
N LEU A 140 0.13 -4.06 -9.89
CA LEU A 140 -0.17 -2.63 -9.81
C LEU A 140 0.43 -1.82 -10.96
N HIS A 141 1.26 -2.43 -11.79
CA HIS A 141 2.05 -1.81 -12.85
C HIS A 141 2.88 -0.62 -12.31
N LEU A 142 3.57 -0.78 -11.18
CA LEU A 142 4.21 0.32 -10.45
C LEU A 142 5.30 0.99 -11.30
N SER A 143 6.28 0.21 -11.76
CA SER A 143 7.41 0.68 -12.59
C SER A 143 6.90 1.39 -13.84
N GLN A 144 5.88 0.83 -14.49
CA GLN A 144 5.26 1.40 -15.69
C GLN A 144 4.53 2.71 -15.39
N LYS A 145 3.67 2.74 -14.36
CA LYS A 145 2.83 3.91 -14.02
C LYS A 145 3.63 5.09 -13.46
N PHE A 146 4.78 4.81 -12.85
CA PHE A 146 5.73 5.83 -12.41
C PHE A 146 6.84 6.11 -13.43
N SER A 147 6.91 5.35 -14.53
CA SER A 147 7.95 5.47 -15.56
C SER A 147 9.37 5.34 -15.00
N LEU A 148 9.56 4.43 -14.04
CA LEU A 148 10.84 4.18 -13.38
C LEU A 148 11.31 2.74 -13.61
N GLN A 149 12.62 2.57 -13.73
CA GLN A 149 13.27 1.25 -13.72
C GLN A 149 13.55 0.85 -12.26
N ALA A 150 12.56 0.28 -11.58
CA ALA A 150 12.74 -0.24 -10.24
C ALA A 150 13.48 -1.58 -10.30
N ASN A 151 14.72 -1.61 -9.81
CA ASN A 151 15.58 -2.79 -9.91
C ASN A 151 15.57 -3.60 -8.61
N GLU A 152 15.31 -2.93 -7.48
CA GLU A 152 15.32 -3.53 -6.16
C GLU A 152 13.92 -3.60 -5.54
N ALA A 153 13.69 -4.55 -4.62
CA ALA A 153 12.43 -4.64 -3.90
C ALA A 153 12.16 -3.42 -3.02
N SER A 154 13.20 -2.73 -2.58
CA SER A 154 13.13 -1.50 -1.79
C SER A 154 12.66 -0.31 -2.63
N ASP A 155 13.05 -0.21 -3.91
CA ASP A 155 12.49 0.77 -4.85
C ASP A 155 10.98 0.57 -5.00
N LEU A 156 10.58 -0.68 -5.26
CA LEU A 156 9.18 -1.07 -5.42
C LEU A 156 8.35 -0.80 -4.16
N LEU A 157 8.98 -0.80 -2.97
CA LEU A 157 8.28 -0.50 -1.72
C LEU A 157 7.87 0.97 -1.66
N VAL A 158 8.75 1.88 -2.09
CA VAL A 158 8.42 3.30 -2.18
C VAL A 158 7.26 3.51 -3.16
N LEU A 159 7.34 2.89 -4.33
CA LEU A 159 6.28 2.96 -5.33
C LEU A 159 4.96 2.37 -4.81
N TYR A 160 5.03 1.25 -4.10
CA TYR A 160 3.86 0.60 -3.52
C TYR A 160 3.17 1.49 -2.49
N ILE A 161 3.89 1.99 -1.48
CA ILE A 161 3.32 2.86 -0.45
C ILE A 161 2.73 4.13 -1.07
N PHE A 162 3.44 4.73 -2.03
CA PHE A 162 2.94 5.90 -2.75
C PHE A 162 1.69 5.59 -3.55
N SER A 163 1.63 4.43 -4.22
CA SER A 163 0.46 4.00 -5.01
C SER A 163 -0.78 3.77 -4.16
N ILE A 164 -0.64 3.24 -2.93
CA ILE A 164 -1.79 3.00 -2.05
C ILE A 164 -2.34 4.34 -1.55
N ALA A 165 -1.47 5.25 -1.12
CA ALA A 165 -1.87 6.60 -0.73
C ALA A 165 -2.58 7.33 -1.90
N TRP A 166 -2.03 7.23 -3.12
CA TRP A 166 -2.62 7.81 -4.33
C TRP A 166 -4.01 7.24 -4.63
N GLN A 167 -4.15 5.90 -4.62
CA GLN A 167 -5.43 5.24 -4.89
C GLN A 167 -6.52 5.68 -3.89
N LEU A 168 -6.16 5.88 -2.62
CA LEU A 168 -7.11 6.41 -1.62
C LEU A 168 -7.54 7.85 -1.93
N VAL A 169 -6.59 8.70 -2.36
CA VAL A 169 -6.89 10.09 -2.75
C VAL A 169 -7.84 10.13 -3.95
N ASP A 170 -7.52 9.41 -5.02
CA ASP A 170 -8.36 9.34 -6.22
C ASP A 170 -9.75 8.76 -5.89
N ALA A 171 -9.82 7.74 -5.02
CA ALA A 171 -11.09 7.17 -4.57
C ALA A 171 -11.96 8.18 -3.81
N THR A 172 -11.36 8.96 -2.90
CA THR A 172 -12.08 10.00 -2.14
C THR A 172 -12.54 11.15 -3.02
N LEU A 173 -11.69 11.61 -3.94
CA LEU A 173 -12.04 12.64 -4.92
C LEU A 173 -13.21 12.19 -5.80
N ASP A 174 -13.17 10.96 -6.31
CA ASP A 174 -14.27 10.45 -7.12
C ASP A 174 -15.55 10.37 -6.27
N ASP A 175 -15.51 9.80 -5.06
CA ASP A 175 -16.65 9.68 -4.14
C ASP A 175 -17.36 11.00 -3.87
N GLU A 176 -16.63 12.12 -3.81
CA GLU A 176 -17.19 13.45 -3.63
C GLU A 176 -17.43 14.20 -4.95
N GLY A 177 -17.25 13.55 -6.10
CA GLY A 177 -17.47 14.15 -7.42
C GLY A 177 -16.43 15.20 -7.82
N LEU A 178 -15.28 15.23 -7.14
CA LEU A 178 -14.20 16.18 -7.33
C LEU A 178 -13.16 15.71 -8.35
N LEU A 179 -13.11 14.42 -8.68
CA LEU A 179 -12.10 13.88 -9.60
C LEU A 179 -12.17 14.50 -10.99
N GLN A 180 -13.35 14.93 -11.45
CA GLN A 180 -13.55 15.64 -12.72
C GLN A 180 -12.85 17.01 -12.78
N LEU A 181 -12.43 17.56 -11.64
CA LEU A 181 -11.69 18.82 -11.56
C LEU A 181 -10.17 18.62 -11.71
N THR A 182 -9.71 17.38 -11.81
CA THR A 182 -8.28 17.08 -12.02
C THR A 182 -7.91 17.19 -13.49
N GLU A 183 -6.70 17.67 -13.78
CA GLU A 183 -6.22 17.87 -15.16
C GLU A 183 -5.98 16.54 -15.90
N HIS A 184 -5.65 15.48 -15.16
CA HIS A 184 -5.28 14.19 -15.71
C HIS A 184 -6.14 13.08 -15.11
N GLU A 185 -6.50 12.12 -15.96
CA GLU A 185 -7.18 10.91 -15.54
C GLU A 185 -6.43 10.18 -14.42
N PRO A 186 -7.16 9.47 -13.53
CA PRO A 186 -6.55 8.75 -12.43
C PRO A 186 -5.59 7.67 -12.95
N LYS A 187 -4.46 7.49 -12.24
CA LYS A 187 -3.44 6.51 -12.64
C LYS A 187 -3.93 5.07 -12.52
N TRP A 188 -4.81 4.78 -11.56
CA TRP A 188 -5.43 3.48 -11.38
C TRP A 188 -6.94 3.56 -11.61
N PRO A 189 -7.59 2.45 -12.00
CA PRO A 189 -9.03 2.44 -12.17
C PRO A 189 -9.75 2.83 -10.88
N VAL A 190 -10.58 3.87 -10.95
CA VAL A 190 -11.48 4.30 -9.86
C VAL A 190 -12.90 3.77 -10.04
N LYS A 191 -13.23 3.27 -11.23
CA LYS A 191 -14.51 2.67 -11.60
C LYS A 191 -14.26 1.34 -12.32
N PRO A 192 -15.24 0.42 -12.34
CA PRO A 192 -15.16 -0.81 -13.13
C PRO A 192 -14.86 -0.47 -14.60
N GLN A 193 -13.95 -1.22 -15.23
CA GLN A 193 -13.66 -1.07 -16.67
C GLN A 193 -14.70 -1.76 -17.55
N ASP A 194 -15.41 -2.75 -17.01
CA ASP A 194 -16.47 -3.48 -17.70
C ASP A 194 -17.82 -2.97 -17.19
N ASP A 195 -18.62 -2.41 -18.11
CA ASP A 195 -20.04 -2.02 -17.94
C ASP A 195 -20.97 -3.25 -17.90
N MET A 196 -20.39 -4.44 -17.71
CA MET A 196 -21.16 -5.59 -17.27
C MET A 196 -21.55 -5.27 -15.85
N ASP A 197 -22.75 -4.71 -15.69
CA ASP A 197 -23.50 -4.73 -14.44
C ASP A 197 -23.29 -6.12 -13.85
N VAL A 198 -22.34 -6.22 -12.92
CA VAL A 198 -22.29 -7.38 -12.06
C VAL A 198 -23.58 -7.17 -11.30
N ASP A 199 -24.60 -7.88 -11.76
CA ASP A 199 -25.78 -8.22 -11.02
C ASP A 199 -25.22 -8.86 -9.75
N VAL A 200 -24.84 -8.02 -8.78
CA VAL A 200 -24.55 -8.40 -7.42
C VAL A 200 -25.91 -8.85 -6.94
N HIS A 201 -26.26 -10.08 -7.32
CA HIS A 201 -27.49 -10.74 -6.96
C HIS A 201 -27.60 -10.54 -5.46
N ASN A 202 -28.67 -9.84 -5.08
CA ASN A 202 -28.96 -9.35 -3.75
C ASN A 202 -28.64 -10.37 -2.65
N ILE A 203 -27.40 -10.36 -2.14
CA ILE A 203 -27.11 -11.01 -0.84
C ILE A 203 -27.54 -10.07 0.30
N TYR A 204 -27.74 -8.79 0.00
CA TYR A 204 -28.36 -7.85 0.91
C TYR A 204 -29.25 -6.88 0.13
N GLU A 205 -30.56 -6.98 0.32
CA GLU A 205 -31.47 -5.81 0.25
C GLU A 205 -31.10 -4.82 1.38
N GLU A 206 -29.83 -4.43 1.47
CA GLU A 206 -29.44 -3.27 2.26
C GLU A 206 -30.19 -2.10 1.64
N LYS A 207 -31.10 -1.53 2.43
CA LYS A 207 -31.83 -0.32 2.06
C LYS A 207 -30.81 0.66 1.49
N LYS A 208 -31.09 1.23 0.31
CA LYS A 208 -30.23 2.19 -0.39
C LYS A 208 -29.59 3.21 0.57
N GLU A 209 -30.37 3.67 1.55
CA GLU A 209 -29.95 4.55 2.64
C GLU A 209 -28.79 4.02 3.49
N TYR A 210 -28.76 2.74 3.85
CA TYR A 210 -27.64 2.14 4.58
C TYR A 210 -26.36 2.13 3.73
N ARG A 211 -26.46 1.77 2.45
CA ARG A 211 -25.31 1.80 1.53
C ARG A 211 -24.75 3.21 1.37
N GLU A 212 -25.60 4.20 1.18
CA GLU A 212 -25.21 5.63 1.09
C GLU A 212 -24.53 6.10 2.39
N ARG A 213 -25.09 5.76 3.56
CA ARG A 213 -24.46 6.07 4.86
C ARG A 213 -23.09 5.42 5.00
N LEU A 214 -22.95 4.15 4.59
CA LEU A 214 -21.69 3.44 4.66
C LEU A 214 -20.64 4.01 3.69
N GLN A 215 -21.05 4.42 2.49
CA GLN A 215 -20.17 5.13 1.54
C GLN A 215 -19.62 6.41 2.16
N ILE A 216 -20.47 7.26 2.76
CA ILE A 216 -20.05 8.50 3.42
C ILE A 216 -19.03 8.21 4.53
N ILE A 217 -19.31 7.24 5.40
CA ILE A 217 -18.40 6.83 6.48
C ILE A 217 -17.07 6.30 5.92
N ASN A 218 -17.12 5.56 4.82
CA ASN A 218 -15.93 5.02 4.17
C ASN A 218 -15.07 6.11 3.52
N THR A 219 -15.67 7.10 2.86
CA THR A 219 -14.93 8.24 2.30
C THR A 219 -14.20 9.00 3.41
N VAL A 220 -14.87 9.22 4.56
CA VAL A 220 -14.20 9.80 5.74
C VAL A 220 -13.04 8.91 6.20
N MET A 221 -13.25 7.60 6.35
CA MET A 221 -12.18 6.68 6.77
C MET A 221 -10.98 6.67 5.81
N ALA A 222 -11.21 6.76 4.50
CA ALA A 222 -10.14 6.84 3.50
C ALA A 222 -9.29 8.11 3.69
N ILE A 223 -9.92 9.25 3.97
CA ILE A 223 -9.24 10.50 4.33
C ILE A 223 -8.42 10.34 5.61
N GLU A 224 -8.97 9.69 6.64
CA GLU A 224 -8.25 9.40 7.88
C GLU A 224 -7.04 8.49 7.65
N LEU A 225 -7.14 7.53 6.72
CA LEU A 225 -6.02 6.67 6.34
C LEU A 225 -4.94 7.43 5.55
N ILE A 226 -5.32 8.32 4.63
CA ILE A 226 -4.39 9.21 3.93
C ILE A 226 -3.58 10.02 4.96
N GLY A 227 -4.26 10.61 5.95
CA GLY A 227 -3.61 11.32 7.04
C GLY A 227 -2.67 10.42 7.86
N GLN A 228 -3.06 9.18 8.16
CA GLN A 228 -2.19 8.22 8.84
C GLN A 228 -0.93 7.89 8.04
N PHE A 229 -1.00 7.75 6.71
CA PHE A 229 0.19 7.59 5.86
C PHE A 229 1.16 8.76 5.98
N LEU A 230 0.63 9.98 6.03
CA LEU A 230 1.43 11.21 6.14
C LEU A 230 1.94 11.49 7.56
N GLN A 231 1.29 10.95 8.60
CA GLN A 231 1.66 11.14 10.00
C GLN A 231 2.57 10.04 10.56
N ASN A 232 2.44 8.81 10.05
CA ASN A 232 3.25 7.70 10.54
C ASN A 232 4.74 7.95 10.24
N LYS A 233 5.59 7.76 11.25
CA LYS A 233 7.03 8.08 11.20
C LYS A 233 7.75 7.40 10.02
N VAL A 234 7.37 6.17 9.68
CA VAL A 234 8.04 5.38 8.64
C VAL A 234 7.47 5.75 7.28
N THR A 235 6.15 5.65 7.11
CA THR A 235 5.53 5.87 5.80
C THR A 235 5.63 7.31 5.33
N SER A 236 5.63 8.30 6.24
CA SER A 236 5.85 9.71 5.87
C SER A 236 7.25 9.94 5.31
N ARG A 237 8.28 9.29 5.87
CA ARG A 237 9.65 9.32 5.31
C ARG A 237 9.73 8.59 3.99
N ILE A 238 9.02 7.48 3.81
CA ILE A 238 8.92 6.79 2.50
C ILE A 238 8.25 7.69 1.45
N LEU A 239 7.15 8.37 1.80
CA LEU A 239 6.49 9.33 0.90
C LEU A 239 7.36 10.56 0.60
N TYR A 240 8.21 10.98 1.55
CA TYR A 240 9.23 11.99 1.30
C TYR A 240 10.24 11.54 0.23
N LEU A 241 10.65 10.27 0.23
CA LEU A 241 11.51 9.76 -0.84
C LEU A 241 10.82 9.81 -2.20
N ALA A 242 9.51 9.51 -2.25
CA ALA A 242 8.72 9.67 -3.47
C ALA A 242 8.69 11.12 -3.95
N ARG A 243 8.54 12.08 -3.02
CA ARG A 243 8.60 13.51 -3.31
C ARG A 243 9.92 13.93 -3.96
N GLU A 244 11.04 13.55 -3.36
CA GLU A 244 12.37 13.97 -3.82
C GLU A 244 12.75 13.34 -5.17
N ASN A 245 12.27 12.13 -5.45
CA ASN A 245 12.72 11.35 -6.59
C ASN A 245 11.70 11.26 -7.73
N MET A 246 10.45 11.70 -7.51
CA MET A 246 9.36 11.64 -8.49
C MET A 246 8.58 12.95 -8.55
N CYS A 247 9.28 14.09 -8.71
CA CYS A 247 8.70 15.43 -8.61
C CYS A 247 7.41 15.65 -9.42
N THR A 248 7.36 15.20 -10.68
CA THR A 248 6.17 15.35 -11.55
C THR A 248 4.96 14.58 -11.02
N HIS A 249 5.20 13.38 -10.50
CA HIS A 249 4.17 12.56 -9.88
C HIS A 249 3.72 13.18 -8.57
N TRP A 250 4.68 13.61 -7.74
CA TRP A 250 4.38 14.26 -6.46
C TRP A 250 3.56 15.54 -6.64
N GLU A 251 3.91 16.40 -7.60
CA GLU A 251 3.16 17.62 -7.87
C GLU A 251 1.69 17.30 -8.20
N SER A 252 1.47 16.33 -9.08
CA SER A 252 0.11 15.91 -9.46
C SER A 252 -0.64 15.24 -8.30
N PHE A 253 0.06 14.54 -7.39
CA PHE A 253 -0.51 14.04 -6.14
C PHE A 253 -0.93 15.18 -5.21
N ILE A 254 -0.08 16.18 -5.04
CA ILE A 254 -0.34 17.34 -4.17
C ILE A 254 -1.51 18.18 -4.68
N GLN A 255 -1.61 18.40 -5.99
CA GLN A 255 -2.76 19.10 -6.59
C GLN A 255 -4.09 18.39 -6.24
N ARG A 256 -4.12 17.05 -6.31
CA ARG A 256 -5.29 16.25 -5.90
C ARG A 256 -5.60 16.38 -4.40
N MET A 257 -4.57 16.35 -3.57
CA MET A 257 -4.71 16.57 -2.13
C MET A 257 -5.22 17.98 -1.79
N GLN A 258 -4.78 19.01 -2.53
CA GLN A 258 -5.26 20.38 -2.39
C GLN A 258 -6.75 20.50 -2.75
N LEU A 259 -7.20 19.81 -3.80
CA LEU A 259 -8.63 19.75 -4.14
C LEU A 259 -9.46 19.17 -2.99
N LEU A 260 -8.97 18.13 -2.30
CA LEU A 260 -9.62 17.60 -1.09
C LEU A 260 -9.64 18.66 0.02
N VAL A 261 -8.51 19.30 0.31
CA VAL A 261 -8.42 20.35 1.35
C VAL A 261 -9.45 21.44 1.14
N GLU A 262 -9.60 21.92 -0.10
CA GLU A 262 -10.46 23.04 -0.43
C GLU A 262 -11.95 22.66 -0.44
N ASN A 263 -12.28 21.51 -1.04
CA ASN A 263 -13.64 21.19 -1.47
C ASN A 263 -14.29 20.00 -0.74
N SER A 264 -13.51 19.16 -0.05
CA SER A 264 -14.03 17.93 0.56
C SER A 264 -14.95 18.23 1.75
N SER A 265 -16.17 17.70 1.68
CA SER A 265 -17.12 17.67 2.79
C SER A 265 -16.77 16.58 3.80
N ALA A 266 -16.29 15.43 3.32
CA ALA A 266 -15.87 14.31 4.15
C ALA A 266 -14.66 14.68 5.03
N LEU A 267 -13.71 15.45 4.49
CA LEU A 267 -12.58 15.99 5.25
C LEU A 267 -13.03 16.91 6.38
N ARG A 268 -13.99 17.80 6.10
CA ARG A 268 -14.56 18.70 7.12
C ARG A 268 -15.31 17.94 8.23
N ASN A 269 -15.82 16.75 7.92
CA ASN A 269 -16.54 15.88 8.86
C ASN A 269 -15.64 14.85 9.56
N SER A 270 -14.36 14.77 9.18
CA SER A 270 -13.38 13.87 9.78
C SER A 270 -13.04 14.29 11.20
N LYS A 271 -12.84 13.32 12.09
CA LYS A 271 -12.51 13.57 13.51
C LYS A 271 -11.01 13.62 13.75
N SER A 272 -10.23 12.89 12.96
CA SER A 272 -8.78 12.73 13.19
C SER A 272 -7.93 13.63 12.30
N ILE A 273 -8.42 14.01 11.13
CA ILE A 273 -7.69 14.82 10.14
C ILE A 273 -8.59 15.98 9.70
N THR A 274 -8.24 17.21 10.09
CA THR A 274 -8.93 18.43 9.62
C THR A 274 -8.27 18.95 8.35
N PRO A 275 -8.93 19.85 7.58
CA PRO A 275 -8.30 20.51 6.45
C PRO A 275 -6.96 21.16 6.80
N GLU A 276 -6.86 21.85 7.93
CA GLU A 276 -5.64 22.54 8.37
C GLU A 276 -4.52 21.55 8.67
N VAL A 277 -4.85 20.44 9.34
CA VAL A 277 -3.89 19.36 9.61
C VAL A 277 -3.41 18.75 8.29
N LEU A 278 -4.31 18.52 7.34
CA LEU A 278 -3.94 17.96 6.03
C LEU A 278 -3.07 18.93 5.24
N THR A 279 -3.42 20.22 5.19
CA THR A 279 -2.61 21.30 4.60
C THR A 279 -1.22 21.35 5.23
N GLN A 280 -1.17 21.23 6.56
CA GLN A 280 0.10 21.17 7.26
C GLN A 280 0.88 19.93 6.84
N LEU A 281 0.30 18.73 6.81
CA LEU A 281 1.03 17.50 6.45
C LEU A 281 1.60 17.52 5.02
N ILE A 282 0.85 18.06 4.06
CA ILE A 282 1.32 18.21 2.68
C ILE A 282 2.38 19.31 2.52
N SER A 283 2.45 20.28 3.45
CA SER A 283 3.44 21.37 3.45
C SER A 283 4.68 21.03 4.30
N ASP A 284 4.48 20.43 5.47
CA ASP A 284 5.45 20.05 6.51
C ASP A 284 6.17 18.73 6.21
N THR A 285 5.90 18.09 5.07
CA THR A 285 6.82 17.07 4.53
C THR A 285 8.26 17.63 4.34
N HIS A 286 8.49 18.93 4.60
CA HIS A 286 9.79 19.59 4.69
C HIS A 286 10.51 19.56 6.05
N LYS A 287 9.84 19.27 7.17
CA LYS A 287 10.43 19.41 8.52
C LYS A 287 10.58 18.07 9.21
N ILE A 288 11.60 17.33 8.80
CA ILE A 288 12.19 16.31 9.68
C ILE A 288 12.68 17.07 10.92
N LYS A 289 11.92 16.99 12.04
CA LYS A 289 12.30 17.57 13.33
C LYS A 289 13.53 16.83 13.87
N SER A 290 14.71 17.21 13.38
CA SER A 290 15.98 16.92 14.02
C SER A 290 16.08 17.74 15.31
N GLN A 291 16.15 17.07 16.45
CA GLN A 291 16.26 17.71 17.77
C GLN A 291 17.65 18.31 18.08
N ASN A 292 18.50 18.61 17.10
CA ASN A 292 19.82 19.24 17.33
C ASN A 292 20.02 20.51 16.50
N PHE A 293 19.85 21.67 17.15
CA PHE A 293 19.72 23.01 16.57
C PHE A 293 20.99 23.59 15.91
N GLN A 294 22.16 22.93 16.02
CA GLN A 294 23.42 23.42 15.41
C GLN A 294 23.91 22.57 14.22
N ALA A 295 23.59 21.29 14.16
CA ALA A 295 23.89 20.43 13.01
C ALA A 295 22.86 20.59 11.87
N SER A 296 21.66 21.13 12.17
CA SER A 296 20.59 21.30 11.19
C SER A 296 20.92 22.31 10.10
N LEU A 297 21.64 23.40 10.39
CA LEU A 297 21.94 24.43 9.40
C LEU A 297 22.98 23.98 8.36
N LEU A 298 24.01 23.23 8.77
CA LEU A 298 24.98 22.65 7.84
C LEU A 298 24.38 21.50 7.04
N LYS A 299 23.53 20.66 7.65
CA LYS A 299 22.81 19.60 6.94
C LYS A 299 21.80 20.17 5.94
N ASP A 300 21.01 21.16 6.35
CA ASP A 300 20.04 21.84 5.48
C ASP A 300 20.76 22.63 4.37
N LEU A 301 21.93 23.22 4.64
CA LEU A 301 22.75 23.86 3.61
C LEU A 301 23.38 22.86 2.64
N MET A 302 23.96 21.74 3.11
CA MET A 302 24.54 20.71 2.25
C MET A 302 23.51 19.98 1.38
N VAL A 303 22.29 19.80 1.90
CA VAL A 303 21.19 19.14 1.21
C VAL A 303 20.44 20.12 0.30
N ARG A 304 20.21 21.38 0.69
CA ARG A 304 19.55 22.38 -0.17
C ARG A 304 20.47 22.97 -1.22
N SER A 305 21.78 22.97 -0.96
CA SER A 305 22.79 23.37 -1.94
C SER A 305 23.27 22.19 -2.77
N THR A 306 22.44 21.13 -2.90
CA THR A 306 22.75 19.80 -3.48
C THR A 306 23.91 19.93 -4.45
N PRO A 307 25.14 19.70 -3.98
CA PRO A 307 26.28 19.91 -4.84
C PRO A 307 26.11 18.99 -6.04
N SER A 308 26.34 19.47 -7.26
CA SER A 308 26.13 18.67 -8.48
C SER A 308 26.84 17.31 -8.39
N TRP A 309 27.94 17.26 -7.64
CA TRP A 309 28.68 16.03 -7.35
C TRP A 309 27.83 14.90 -6.76
N ILE A 310 26.75 15.16 -6.01
CA ILE A 310 25.92 14.09 -5.41
C ILE A 310 25.18 13.32 -6.50
N CYS A 311 24.62 14.02 -7.49
CA CYS A 311 23.96 13.40 -8.64
C CYS A 311 24.97 12.80 -9.63
N GLU A 312 26.21 13.30 -9.62
CA GLU A 312 27.32 12.77 -10.43
C GLU A 312 28.04 11.59 -9.75
N LEU A 313 27.80 11.36 -8.46
CA LEU A 313 28.46 10.28 -7.72
C LEU A 313 27.82 8.95 -8.10
N ASP A 314 28.67 7.94 -8.30
CA ASP A 314 28.21 6.58 -8.51
C ASP A 314 27.35 6.10 -7.31
N VAL A 315 26.22 5.46 -7.62
CA VAL A 315 25.22 4.99 -6.63
C VAL A 315 25.88 4.11 -5.57
N GLU A 316 26.83 3.26 -5.95
CA GLU A 316 27.52 2.36 -5.02
C GLU A 316 28.46 3.13 -4.09
N LEU A 317 29.14 4.17 -4.59
CA LEU A 317 29.96 5.04 -3.76
C LEU A 317 29.12 5.82 -2.75
N LEU A 318 27.96 6.34 -3.18
CA LEU A 318 27.06 7.08 -2.30
C LEU A 318 26.48 6.15 -1.21
N ARG A 319 26.12 4.92 -1.57
CA ARG A 319 25.68 3.89 -0.63
C ARG A 319 26.76 3.54 0.40
N ARG A 320 28.02 3.39 -0.03
CA ARG A 320 29.16 3.13 0.86
C ARG A 320 29.45 4.30 1.80
N LEU A 321 29.39 5.54 1.30
CA LEU A 321 29.53 6.74 2.12
C LEU A 321 28.46 6.78 3.21
N CYS A 322 27.20 6.58 2.83
CA CYS A 322 26.06 6.60 3.77
C CYS A 322 26.16 5.46 4.80
N THR A 323 26.67 4.30 4.40
CA THR A 323 27.00 3.21 5.34
C THR A 323 28.08 3.64 6.35
N GLY A 324 29.10 4.38 5.91
CA GLY A 324 30.12 4.95 6.79
C GLY A 324 29.55 5.98 7.76
N LEU A 325 28.74 6.91 7.28
CA LEU A 325 28.05 7.93 8.10
C LEU A 325 27.17 7.29 9.18
N ARG A 326 26.45 6.22 8.85
CA ARG A 326 25.67 5.46 9.82
C ARG A 326 26.53 4.88 10.95
N ARG A 327 27.73 4.37 10.64
CA ARG A 327 28.68 3.90 11.67
C ARG A 327 29.20 5.04 12.56
N TRP A 328 29.11 6.28 12.09
CA TRP A 328 29.46 7.48 12.85
C TRP A 328 28.26 8.14 13.52
N ASN A 329 27.12 7.45 13.61
CA ASN A 329 25.89 7.95 14.21
C ASN A 329 25.29 9.18 13.48
N GLU A 330 25.59 9.34 12.19
CA GLU A 330 25.09 10.42 11.33
C GLU A 330 23.96 9.92 10.41
N GLU A 331 22.97 9.23 10.98
CA GLU A 331 21.90 8.56 10.24
C GLU A 331 21.02 9.52 9.44
N GLU A 332 20.65 10.66 10.02
CA GLU A 332 19.82 11.65 9.34
C GLU A 332 20.56 12.30 8.15
N LEU A 333 21.89 12.43 8.22
CA LEU A 333 22.67 12.93 7.10
C LEU A 333 22.77 11.88 6.00
N ALA A 334 23.04 10.63 6.36
CA ALA A 334 23.06 9.51 5.43
C ALA A 334 21.71 9.36 4.70
N LEU A 335 20.59 9.45 5.43
CA LEU A 335 19.28 9.39 4.80
C LEU A 335 19.03 10.57 3.86
N ALA A 336 19.37 11.80 4.28
CA ALA A 336 19.18 12.96 3.43
C ALA A 336 20.00 12.86 2.14
N LEU A 337 21.25 12.39 2.22
CA LEU A 337 22.11 12.16 1.05
C LEU A 337 21.55 11.09 0.11
N LEU A 338 21.07 9.96 0.63
CA LEU A 338 20.43 8.93 -0.20
C LEU A 338 19.10 9.41 -0.80
N GLY A 339 18.35 10.25 -0.08
CA GLY A 339 17.09 10.81 -0.55
C GLY A 339 17.25 11.75 -1.74
N VAL A 340 18.33 12.55 -1.76
CA VAL A 340 18.65 13.46 -2.89
C VAL A 340 19.50 12.82 -3.98
N GLY A 341 20.02 11.61 -3.75
CA GLY A 341 20.86 10.87 -4.71
C GLY A 341 20.12 10.35 -5.96
N GLY A 342 18.82 10.64 -6.06
CA GLY A 342 18.00 10.25 -7.20
C GLY A 342 17.35 8.87 -7.04
N VAL A 343 16.60 8.48 -8.07
CA VAL A 343 15.82 7.24 -8.10
C VAL A 343 16.69 6.00 -7.81
N GLY A 344 17.97 6.02 -8.22
CA GLY A 344 18.89 4.91 -8.00
C GLY A 344 19.29 4.66 -6.53
N THR A 345 19.13 5.64 -5.64
CA THR A 345 19.40 5.49 -4.19
C THR A 345 18.15 5.46 -3.34
N MET A 346 16.97 5.66 -3.95
CA MET A 346 15.68 5.71 -3.28
C MET A 346 15.38 4.43 -2.49
N GLY A 347 15.63 3.24 -3.06
CA GLY A 347 15.47 1.97 -2.37
C GLY A 347 16.38 1.84 -1.14
N SER A 348 17.66 2.19 -1.28
CA SER A 348 18.60 2.20 -0.13
C SER A 348 18.17 3.16 0.97
N ALA A 349 17.62 4.32 0.62
CA ALA A 349 17.05 5.26 1.58
C ALA A 349 15.83 4.66 2.31
N ALA A 350 14.98 3.94 1.58
CA ALA A 350 13.80 3.29 2.14
C ALA A 350 14.15 2.18 3.14
N GLU A 351 15.14 1.35 2.82
CA GLU A 351 15.66 0.34 3.74
C GLU A 351 16.20 0.98 5.03
N MET A 352 16.96 2.06 4.89
CA MET A 352 17.49 2.80 6.03
C MET A 352 16.36 3.39 6.90
N VAL A 353 15.31 3.93 6.30
CA VAL A 353 14.13 4.40 7.03
C VAL A 353 13.52 3.28 7.86
N ILE A 354 13.38 2.08 7.30
CA ILE A 354 12.73 0.93 7.96
C ILE A 354 13.60 0.39 9.11
N GLU A 355 14.91 0.34 8.91
CA GLU A 355 15.85 -0.16 9.92
C GLU A 355 15.99 0.76 11.13
N THR A 356 15.99 2.08 10.92
CA THR A 356 16.20 3.12 11.96
C THR A 356 14.93 3.51 12.73
N SER A 357 13.77 3.01 12.30
CA SER A 357 12.48 3.43 12.85
C SER A 357 12.07 2.74 14.15
N PHE A 358 12.83 1.76 14.61
CA PHE A 358 12.61 0.93 15.82
C PHE A 358 13.93 0.73 16.55
#